data_AF-A0A318I7U0-F1
#
_entry.id   AF-A0A318I7U0-F1
#
_cell.length_a   1.000
_cell.length_b   1.000
_cell.length_c   1.000
_cell.angle_alpha   90.00
_cell.angle_beta   90.00
_cell.angle_gamma   90.00
#
_symmetry.space_group_name_H-M   'P 1'
#
loop_
_entity.id
_entity.type
_entity.pdbx_description
1 polymer ?
#
loop_
_entity_poly.entity_id
_entity_poly.type
_entity_poly.pdbx_seq_one_letter_code
_entity_poly.pdbx_strand_id
1 'polypeptide(L)'
;MTGPYSPGSSTGGSSTGGQTTQVGLSASKLSPKDRKVLCHTFCECRRIGVATKAGTIQRQRCVEMRLGLPNEVSKMQTGVPTEYRPEQPYDMTTNPPEPIMDYDDPLEPNSGIRQWIKDVWPSKGRKYEKGDVRRPDVVIVNDPSKPPEQSNIKTVVEMKFPGDRYGPDQEDDYIEIAGGPSKFVHLGAADCGCGDDDGQKEPSRSKQSARQSELDDLFGGNSSAPGGPPLPTAPSLPPPAFPLPL
;
A
#
# COMPACT_ATOMS: atom_id res chain seq x y z
N MET A 1 -61.87 -20.66 -26.43
CA MET A 1 -62.51 -20.11 -25.22
C MET A 1 -61.64 -20.54 -24.03
N THR A 2 -60.56 -19.81 -23.70
CA THR A 2 -60.49 -18.73 -22.67
C THR A 2 -60.95 -19.22 -21.30
N GLY A 3 -60.05 -19.79 -20.46
CA GLY A 3 -59.40 -19.12 -19.29
C GLY A 3 -60.21 -19.39 -18.00
N PRO A 4 -59.67 -19.33 -16.74
CA PRO A 4 -58.43 -18.70 -16.31
C PRO A 4 -57.58 -19.49 -15.27
N TYR A 5 -56.25 -19.34 -15.33
CA TYR A 5 -55.35 -19.60 -14.19
C TYR A 5 -55.10 -18.27 -13.46
N SER A 6 -55.22 -18.27 -12.13
CA SER A 6 -54.91 -17.12 -11.26
C SER A 6 -53.40 -16.84 -11.22
N PRO A 7 -52.95 -15.58 -11.37
CA PRO A 7 -51.59 -15.21 -11.02
C PRO A 7 -51.54 -14.77 -9.55
N GLY A 8 -50.76 -15.47 -8.73
CA GLY A 8 -50.35 -14.99 -7.42
C GLY A 8 -49.29 -13.91 -7.56
N SER A 9 -49.64 -12.65 -7.25
CA SER A 9 -48.68 -11.56 -7.15
C SER A 9 -47.94 -11.65 -5.82
N SER A 10 -46.70 -12.15 -5.84
CA SER A 10 -45.74 -11.92 -4.75
C SER A 10 -45.09 -10.57 -4.94
N THR A 11 -45.60 -9.54 -4.27
CA THR A 11 -44.97 -8.23 -4.16
C THR A 11 -43.79 -8.35 -3.19
N GLY A 12 -42.59 -8.56 -3.72
CA GLY A 12 -41.34 -8.44 -2.96
C GLY A 12 -41.07 -6.97 -2.66
N GLY A 13 -41.28 -6.55 -1.42
CA GLY A 13 -40.92 -5.22 -0.96
C GLY A 13 -39.40 -5.09 -0.88
N SER A 14 -38.80 -4.29 -1.75
CA SER A 14 -37.41 -3.84 -1.58
C SER A 14 -37.36 -2.79 -0.48
N SER A 15 -36.69 -3.12 0.63
CA SER A 15 -36.36 -2.17 1.69
C SER A 15 -35.47 -1.04 1.16
N THR A 16 -35.89 0.20 1.38
CA THR A 16 -35.26 1.45 0.89
C THR A 16 -34.02 1.88 1.67
N GLY A 17 -33.09 0.98 1.95
CA GLY A 17 -31.94 1.26 2.83
C GLY A 17 -30.56 0.85 2.31
N GLY A 18 -30.44 0.37 1.07
CA GLY A 18 -29.15 0.03 0.47
C GLY A 18 -28.70 1.11 -0.51
N GLN A 19 -27.64 1.86 -0.18
CA GLN A 19 -26.87 2.56 -1.21
C GLN A 19 -26.30 1.50 -2.16
N THR A 20 -26.95 1.30 -3.30
CA THR A 20 -26.35 0.56 -4.41
C THR A 20 -25.25 1.44 -5.00
N THR A 21 -24.01 1.27 -4.55
CA THR A 21 -22.85 1.83 -5.26
C THR A 21 -22.91 1.29 -6.69
N GLN A 22 -23.23 2.15 -7.66
CA GLN A 22 -23.35 1.73 -9.04
C GLN A 22 -21.99 1.20 -9.52
N VAL A 23 -21.95 -0.11 -9.74
CA VAL A 23 -20.76 -0.85 -10.15
C VAL A 23 -20.15 -0.19 -11.39
N GLY A 24 -18.86 0.11 -11.37
CA GLY A 24 -18.11 0.70 -12.48
C GLY A 24 -18.05 2.23 -12.52
N LEU A 25 -19.01 2.96 -11.95
CA LEU A 25 -19.00 4.44 -12.04
C LEU A 25 -17.88 5.09 -11.22
N SER A 26 -17.52 4.51 -10.08
CA SER A 26 -16.47 5.05 -9.22
C SER A 26 -15.08 4.87 -9.85
N ALA A 27 -14.81 3.66 -10.36
CA ALA A 27 -13.54 3.35 -11.01
C ALA A 27 -13.32 4.11 -12.33
N SER A 28 -14.37 4.59 -12.99
CA SER A 28 -14.27 5.48 -14.16
C SER A 28 -13.61 6.83 -13.86
N LYS A 29 -13.53 7.25 -12.59
CA LYS A 29 -12.81 8.46 -12.19
C LYS A 29 -11.28 8.29 -12.23
N LEU A 30 -10.78 7.05 -12.22
CA LEU A 30 -9.35 6.78 -12.34
C LEU A 30 -8.88 6.98 -13.78
N SER A 31 -7.64 7.46 -13.94
CA SER A 31 -7.01 7.45 -15.26
C SER A 31 -6.83 5.99 -15.74
N PRO A 32 -6.76 5.73 -17.07
CA PRO A 32 -6.52 4.39 -17.58
C PRO A 32 -5.23 3.75 -17.03
N LYS A 33 -4.19 4.55 -16.80
CA LYS A 33 -2.93 4.11 -16.16
C LYS A 33 -3.18 3.64 -14.74
N ASP A 34 -3.80 4.49 -13.92
CA ASP A 34 -4.02 4.19 -12.49
C ASP A 34 -4.95 3.01 -12.33
N ARG A 35 -6.04 2.96 -13.09
CA ARG A 35 -6.97 1.83 -13.09
C ARG A 35 -6.24 0.52 -13.42
N LYS A 36 -5.36 0.52 -14.43
CA LYS A 36 -4.61 -0.69 -14.79
C LYS A 36 -3.68 -1.14 -13.66
N VAL A 37 -2.92 -0.22 -13.06
CA VAL A 37 -1.99 -0.52 -11.96
C VAL A 37 -2.75 -1.05 -10.75
N LEU A 38 -3.78 -0.32 -10.30
CA LEU A 38 -4.54 -0.66 -9.11
C LEU A 38 -5.36 -1.94 -9.29
N CYS A 39 -5.99 -2.15 -10.45
CA CYS A 39 -6.72 -3.39 -10.69
C CYS A 39 -5.83 -4.61 -10.80
N HIS A 40 -4.66 -4.49 -11.45
CA HIS A 40 -3.68 -5.59 -11.48
C HIS A 40 -3.25 -5.97 -10.05
N THR A 41 -2.89 -4.97 -9.24
CA THR A 41 -2.50 -5.18 -7.84
C THR A 41 -3.64 -5.76 -7.01
N PHE A 42 -4.86 -5.22 -7.16
CA PHE A 42 -6.04 -5.70 -6.47
C PHE A 42 -6.35 -7.16 -6.81
N CYS A 43 -6.40 -7.53 -8.09
CA CYS A 43 -6.72 -8.91 -8.49
C CYS A 43 -5.69 -9.92 -7.97
N GLU A 44 -4.39 -9.59 -8.04
CA GLU A 44 -3.35 -10.45 -7.47
C GLU A 44 -3.50 -10.58 -5.95
N CYS A 45 -3.69 -9.46 -5.24
CA CYS A 45 -3.81 -9.46 -3.79
C CYS A 45 -5.11 -10.08 -3.28
N ARG A 46 -6.19 -10.04 -4.06
CA ARG A 46 -7.41 -10.80 -3.79
C ARG A 46 -7.11 -12.29 -3.70
N ARG A 47 -6.32 -12.79 -4.66
CA ARG A 47 -6.00 -14.21 -4.83
C ARG A 47 -4.98 -14.72 -3.80
N ILE A 48 -3.92 -13.96 -3.51
CA ILE A 48 -2.82 -14.44 -2.64
C ILE A 48 -2.87 -13.88 -1.22
N GLY A 49 -3.18 -12.57 -1.08
CA GLY A 49 -2.96 -11.81 0.14
C GLY A 49 -1.60 -12.04 0.82
N VAL A 50 -1.52 -11.76 2.12
CA VAL A 50 -0.36 -12.09 2.98
C VAL A 50 -0.86 -12.87 4.20
N ALA A 51 -0.40 -14.11 4.38
CA ALA A 51 -0.77 -14.92 5.52
C ALA A 51 -0.06 -14.47 6.81
N THR A 52 -0.81 -14.29 7.89
CA THR A 52 -0.25 -14.05 9.23
C THR A 52 0.14 -15.34 9.92
N LYS A 53 0.88 -15.24 11.03
CA LYS A 53 1.17 -16.39 11.91
C LYS A 53 -0.10 -17.08 12.42
N ALA A 54 -1.22 -16.34 12.53
CA ALA A 54 -2.52 -16.86 12.94
C ALA A 54 -3.34 -17.48 11.79
N GLY A 55 -2.81 -17.49 10.57
CA GLY A 55 -3.48 -18.05 9.38
C GLY A 55 -4.48 -17.10 8.72
N THR A 56 -4.65 -15.87 9.23
CA THR A 56 -5.49 -14.86 8.57
C THR A 56 -4.79 -14.30 7.33
N ILE A 57 -5.54 -14.01 6.27
CA ILE A 57 -5.02 -13.43 5.03
C ILE A 57 -5.23 -11.92 5.02
N GLN A 58 -4.14 -11.15 5.00
CA GLN A 58 -4.14 -9.70 4.93
C GLN A 58 -3.98 -9.24 3.48
N ARG A 59 -5.07 -8.79 2.86
CA ARG A 59 -5.07 -8.33 1.47
C ARG A 59 -4.56 -6.90 1.33
N GLN A 60 -4.90 -6.02 2.27
CA GLN A 60 -4.35 -4.65 2.30
C GLN A 60 -2.82 -4.64 2.46
N ARG A 61 -2.27 -5.51 3.31
CA ARG A 61 -0.82 -5.70 3.42
C ARG A 61 -0.18 -6.16 2.10
N CYS A 62 -0.88 -6.96 1.30
CA CYS A 62 -0.39 -7.33 -0.03
C CYS A 62 -0.34 -6.11 -0.97
N VAL A 63 -1.37 -5.27 -0.96
CA VAL A 63 -1.42 -4.04 -1.76
C VAL A 63 -0.27 -3.11 -1.36
N GLU A 64 -0.10 -2.89 -0.06
CA GLU A 64 0.99 -2.10 0.52
C GLU A 64 2.35 -2.58 0.02
N MET A 65 2.66 -3.87 0.15
CA MET A 65 3.94 -4.42 -0.30
C MET A 65 4.15 -4.31 -1.81
N ARG A 66 3.10 -4.53 -2.62
CA ARG A 66 3.21 -4.51 -4.08
C ARG A 66 3.35 -3.12 -4.68
N LEU A 67 2.78 -2.10 -4.04
CA LEU A 67 2.98 -0.70 -4.43
C LEU A 67 4.23 -0.10 -3.79
N GLY A 68 4.61 -0.58 -2.60
CA GLY A 68 5.82 -0.16 -1.89
C GLY A 68 7.11 -0.58 -2.60
N LEU A 69 7.19 -1.79 -3.17
CA LEU A 69 8.42 -2.22 -3.87
C LEU A 69 8.79 -1.30 -5.05
N PRO A 70 7.87 -0.92 -5.96
CA PRO A 70 8.13 0.11 -6.96
C PRO A 70 8.53 1.47 -6.38
N ASN A 71 7.99 1.88 -5.22
CA ASN A 71 8.43 3.11 -4.54
C ASN A 71 9.90 3.03 -4.14
N GLU A 72 10.32 1.93 -3.52
CA GLU A 72 11.72 1.71 -3.14
C GLU A 72 12.65 1.75 -4.37
N VAL A 73 12.27 1.04 -5.44
CA VAL A 73 13.06 1.03 -6.68
C VAL A 73 13.14 2.44 -7.29
N SER A 74 12.03 3.17 -7.35
CA SER A 74 11.99 4.54 -7.89
C SER A 74 12.88 5.48 -7.08
N LYS A 75 12.85 5.39 -5.74
CA LYS A 75 13.71 6.18 -4.86
C LYS A 75 15.18 5.89 -5.11
N MET A 76 15.57 4.61 -5.21
CA MET A 76 16.96 4.23 -5.48
C MET A 76 17.46 4.76 -6.83
N GLN A 77 16.58 4.91 -7.82
CA GLN A 77 16.94 5.33 -9.17
C GLN A 77 16.88 6.85 -9.38
N THR A 78 15.88 7.51 -8.78
CA THR A 78 15.52 8.90 -9.11
C THR A 78 15.46 9.82 -7.89
N GLY A 79 15.60 9.27 -6.68
CA GLY A 79 15.47 10.01 -5.43
C GLY A 79 14.03 10.30 -5.00
N VAL A 80 13.03 9.88 -5.77
CA VAL A 80 11.60 10.07 -5.45
C VAL A 80 10.82 8.75 -5.61
N PRO A 81 9.80 8.48 -4.78
CA PRO A 81 8.94 7.32 -4.94
C PRO A 81 7.99 7.48 -6.15
N THR A 82 7.16 6.47 -6.45
CA THR A 82 6.15 6.59 -7.53
C THR A 82 5.01 7.52 -7.12
N GLU A 83 3.95 7.69 -7.90
CA GLU A 83 2.77 8.46 -7.48
C GLU A 83 1.85 7.75 -6.46
N TYR A 84 2.08 6.46 -6.20
CA TYR A 84 1.20 5.65 -5.35
C TYR A 84 1.71 5.61 -3.91
N ARG A 85 0.89 6.05 -2.96
CA ARG A 85 1.16 6.05 -1.52
C ARG A 85 0.22 5.05 -0.83
N PRO A 86 0.60 3.76 -0.74
CA PRO A 86 -0.23 2.79 -0.05
C PRO A 86 -0.25 3.07 1.46
N GLU A 87 -1.40 2.82 2.09
CA GLU A 87 -1.58 2.93 3.55
C GLU A 87 -1.06 4.26 4.12
N GLN A 88 -1.25 5.38 3.42
CA GLN A 88 -0.82 6.71 3.90
C GLN A 88 -1.70 7.16 5.08
N PRO A 89 -1.14 7.35 6.28
CA PRO A 89 -1.90 7.83 7.43
C PRO A 89 -2.10 9.36 7.38
N TYR A 90 -3.23 9.81 7.93
CA TYR A 90 -3.62 11.21 8.07
C TYR A 90 -4.09 11.52 9.47
N ASP A 91 -3.74 12.71 9.95
CA ASP A 91 -4.31 13.36 11.12
C ASP A 91 -5.61 14.07 10.71
N MET A 92 -6.74 13.54 11.17
CA MET A 92 -8.08 14.06 10.84
C MET A 92 -8.47 15.27 11.69
N THR A 93 -7.58 15.74 12.57
CA THR A 93 -7.88 16.80 13.54
C THR A 93 -7.47 18.19 13.05
N THR A 94 -6.78 18.23 11.90
CA THR A 94 -6.37 19.43 11.20
C THR A 94 -7.34 19.71 10.04
N ASN A 95 -7.38 20.95 9.57
CA ASN A 95 -8.17 21.33 8.41
C ASN A 95 -7.30 22.13 7.42
N PRO A 96 -6.90 21.55 6.27
CA PRO A 96 -7.26 20.19 5.80
C PRO A 96 -6.60 19.06 6.63
N PRO A 97 -7.07 17.80 6.53
CA PRO A 97 -6.38 16.66 7.13
C PRO A 97 -4.93 16.56 6.65
N GLU A 98 -3.99 16.43 7.58
CA GLU A 98 -2.55 16.46 7.31
C GLU A 98 -1.97 15.05 7.20
N PRO A 99 -1.12 14.77 6.19
CA PRO A 99 -0.49 13.47 6.07
C PRO A 99 0.54 13.28 7.19
N ILE A 100 0.50 12.12 7.84
CA ILE A 100 1.47 11.75 8.87
C ILE A 100 2.68 11.09 8.18
N MET A 101 3.73 11.88 7.99
CA MET A 101 4.96 11.47 7.30
C MET A 101 6.00 10.91 8.27
N ASP A 102 6.96 10.17 7.72
CA ASP A 102 8.15 9.75 8.46
C ASP A 102 8.98 10.98 8.88
N TYR A 103 9.66 10.88 10.03
CA TYR A 103 10.44 11.99 10.58
C TYR A 103 11.74 12.22 9.80
N ASP A 104 12.32 11.17 9.24
CA ASP A 104 13.60 11.20 8.54
C ASP A 104 13.41 11.33 7.01
N ASP A 105 12.25 10.91 6.48
CA ASP A 105 11.90 11.02 5.07
C ASP A 105 10.49 11.62 4.87
N PRO A 106 10.37 12.90 4.47
CA PRO A 106 9.08 13.58 4.33
C PRO A 106 8.26 13.10 3.12
N LEU A 107 8.77 12.17 2.30
CA LEU A 107 8.03 11.55 1.19
C LEU A 107 7.50 10.16 1.54
N GLU A 108 7.85 9.63 2.70
CA GLU A 108 7.44 8.30 3.15
C GLU A 108 6.32 8.36 4.21
N PRO A 109 5.33 7.45 4.15
CA PRO A 109 4.35 7.30 5.21
C PRO A 109 5.00 6.91 6.54
N ASN A 110 4.53 7.47 7.64
CA ASN A 110 5.00 7.04 8.96
C ASN A 110 4.56 5.60 9.25
N SER A 111 5.49 4.66 9.23
CA SER A 111 5.21 3.24 9.54
C SER A 111 4.90 2.99 11.03
N GLY A 112 5.27 3.94 11.90
CA GLY A 112 5.19 3.88 13.36
C GLY A 112 3.98 4.58 13.96
N ILE A 113 2.79 4.52 13.35
CA ILE A 113 1.61 5.31 13.81
C ILE A 113 1.27 5.16 15.29
N ARG A 114 1.43 3.98 15.88
CA ARG A 114 1.20 3.81 17.32
C ARG A 114 2.17 4.65 18.17
N GLN A 115 3.40 4.80 17.72
CA GLN A 115 4.41 5.61 18.38
C GLN A 115 4.16 7.08 18.12
N TRP A 116 3.87 7.47 16.86
CA TRP A 116 3.47 8.83 16.51
C TRP A 116 2.29 9.32 17.36
N ILE A 117 1.23 8.51 17.56
CA ILE A 117 0.11 8.87 18.44
C ILE A 117 0.61 9.11 19.88
N LYS A 118 1.49 8.27 20.42
CA LYS A 118 1.99 8.47 21.79
C LYS A 118 2.78 9.77 21.94
N ASP A 119 3.52 10.14 20.90
CA ASP A 119 4.44 11.28 20.94
C ASP A 119 3.71 12.60 20.67
N VAL A 120 2.76 12.60 19.72
CA VAL A 120 2.07 13.81 19.27
C VAL A 120 0.76 14.05 20.02
N TRP A 121 -0.03 13.00 20.28
CA TRP A 121 -1.39 13.15 20.79
C TRP A 121 -1.52 13.88 22.14
N PRO A 122 -0.61 13.69 23.13
CA PRO A 122 -0.68 14.41 24.40
C PRO A 122 -0.71 15.94 24.23
N SER A 123 -0.04 16.47 23.19
CA SER A 123 0.00 17.91 22.92
C SER A 123 -1.35 18.48 22.44
N LYS A 124 -2.25 17.64 21.93
CA LYS A 124 -3.58 18.05 21.43
C LYS A 124 -4.59 18.31 22.54
N GLY A 125 -4.24 18.05 23.81
CA GLY A 125 -5.08 18.37 24.97
C GLY A 125 -6.38 17.57 25.07
N ARG A 126 -6.53 16.49 24.29
CA ARG A 126 -7.70 15.61 24.30
C ARG A 126 -7.31 14.15 24.11
N LYS A 127 -8.24 13.25 24.48
CA LYS A 127 -8.04 11.81 24.30
C LYS A 127 -8.07 11.45 22.80
N TYR A 128 -7.31 10.42 22.43
CA TYR A 128 -7.40 9.80 21.11
C TYR A 128 -8.70 9.00 20.99
N GLU A 129 -9.40 9.22 19.89
CA GLU A 129 -10.64 8.58 19.52
C GLU A 129 -10.50 7.84 18.20
N LYS A 130 -11.37 6.86 17.96
CA LYS A 130 -11.35 6.15 16.68
C LYS A 130 -11.79 7.12 15.59
N GLY A 131 -10.97 7.25 14.55
CA GLY A 131 -11.23 8.14 13.41
C GLY A 131 -10.37 9.40 13.41
N ASP A 132 -9.74 9.71 14.54
CA ASP A 132 -8.76 10.79 14.64
C ASP A 132 -7.52 10.60 13.76
N VAL A 133 -7.16 9.34 13.52
CA VAL A 133 -6.19 8.95 12.50
C VAL A 133 -6.87 8.01 11.52
N ARG A 134 -6.72 8.33 10.24
CA ARG A 134 -7.31 7.58 9.12
C ARG A 134 -6.24 7.17 8.13
N ARG A 135 -6.45 6.06 7.46
CA ARG A 135 -5.45 5.44 6.59
C ARG A 135 -6.14 4.77 5.40
N PRO A 136 -6.38 5.51 4.29
CA PRO A 136 -6.89 4.93 3.06
C PRO A 136 -5.93 3.90 2.48
N ASP A 137 -6.45 2.97 1.68
CA ASP A 137 -5.66 1.90 1.08
C ASP A 137 -4.59 2.44 0.12
N VAL A 138 -4.96 3.41 -0.73
CA VAL A 138 -4.00 4.08 -1.63
C VAL A 138 -4.35 5.56 -1.82
N VAL A 139 -3.35 6.43 -1.67
CA VAL A 139 -3.42 7.81 -2.13
C VAL A 139 -2.58 7.95 -3.40
N ILE A 140 -3.15 8.54 -4.44
CA ILE A 140 -2.45 8.89 -5.68
C ILE A 140 -2.15 10.38 -5.64
N VAL A 141 -0.88 10.76 -5.82
CA VAL A 141 -0.47 12.17 -5.86
C VAL A 141 -0.29 12.67 -7.30
N ASN A 142 -0.39 13.99 -7.49
CA ASN A 142 -0.11 14.65 -8.76
C ASN A 142 1.40 14.74 -9.01
N ASP A 143 2.17 15.07 -7.96
CA ASP A 143 3.62 15.20 -7.99
C ASP A 143 4.25 14.25 -6.93
N PRO A 144 5.00 13.22 -7.36
CA PRO A 144 5.59 12.25 -6.44
C PRO A 144 6.72 12.82 -5.59
N SER A 145 7.27 13.99 -5.94
CA SER A 145 8.34 14.67 -5.19
C SER A 145 7.82 15.52 -4.04
N LYS A 146 6.50 15.51 -3.78
CA LYS A 146 5.83 16.28 -2.75
C LYS A 146 5.02 15.37 -1.82
N PRO A 147 4.82 15.77 -0.55
CA PRO A 147 3.97 15.02 0.37
C PRO A 147 2.53 14.92 -0.15
N PRO A 148 1.76 13.92 0.30
CA PRO A 148 0.38 13.71 -0.12
C PRO A 148 -0.59 14.63 0.64
N GLU A 149 -0.28 15.92 0.69
CA GLU A 149 -1.18 16.96 1.18
C GLU A 149 -2.38 17.11 0.24
N GLN A 150 -3.52 17.57 0.75
CA GLN A 150 -4.78 17.67 -0.01
C GLN A 150 -4.63 18.42 -1.37
N SER A 151 -3.75 19.42 -1.44
CA SER A 151 -3.42 20.17 -2.66
C SER A 151 -2.72 19.31 -3.73
N ASN A 152 -1.92 18.34 -3.31
CA ASN A 152 -1.16 17.41 -4.16
C ASN A 152 -1.90 16.09 -4.40
N ILE A 153 -2.99 15.80 -3.67
CA ILE A 153 -3.78 14.59 -3.91
C ILE A 153 -4.50 14.68 -5.26
N LYS A 154 -4.26 13.66 -6.09
CA LYS A 154 -4.99 13.37 -7.32
C LYS A 154 -6.25 12.57 -7.01
N THR A 155 -6.10 11.48 -6.26
CA THR A 155 -7.23 10.58 -5.92
C THR A 155 -6.93 9.80 -4.64
N VAL A 156 -7.91 9.69 -3.75
CA VAL A 156 -7.91 8.71 -2.65
C VAL A 156 -8.72 7.50 -3.09
N VAL A 157 -8.15 6.32 -2.95
CA VAL A 157 -8.74 5.05 -3.36
C VAL A 157 -8.93 4.16 -2.15
N GLU A 158 -10.16 3.71 -1.95
CA GLU A 158 -10.50 2.63 -1.01
C GLU A 158 -10.78 1.35 -1.79
N MET A 159 -10.01 0.31 -1.51
CA MET A 159 -10.17 -1.02 -2.07
C MET A 159 -11.06 -1.87 -1.16
N LYS A 160 -12.04 -2.57 -1.75
CA LYS A 160 -12.88 -3.51 -1.00
C LYS A 160 -12.72 -4.92 -1.53
N PHE A 161 -12.12 -5.78 -0.72
CA PHE A 161 -12.04 -7.19 -1.02
C PHE A 161 -13.34 -7.91 -0.64
N PRO A 162 -13.63 -9.08 -1.26
CA PRO A 162 -14.82 -9.85 -0.90
C PRO A 162 -14.91 -10.13 0.61
N GLY A 163 -16.05 -9.79 1.20
CA GLY A 163 -16.31 -9.93 2.63
C GLY A 163 -16.00 -8.69 3.48
N ASP A 164 -15.29 -7.69 2.93
CA ASP A 164 -15.05 -6.43 3.62
C ASP A 164 -16.35 -5.61 3.73
N ARG A 165 -16.52 -4.93 4.87
CA ARG A 165 -17.64 -4.01 5.10
C ARG A 165 -17.08 -2.61 5.36
N TYR A 166 -17.87 -1.60 5.01
CA TYR A 166 -17.56 -0.22 5.40
C TYR A 166 -17.73 -0.05 6.91
N GLY A 167 -16.79 0.68 7.51
CA GLY A 167 -17.05 1.30 8.80
C GLY A 167 -17.96 2.51 8.61
N PRO A 168 -18.79 2.86 9.61
CA PRO A 168 -19.45 4.15 9.61
C PRO A 168 -18.39 5.26 9.49
N ASP A 169 -18.71 6.29 8.70
CA ASP A 169 -17.91 7.50 8.48
C ASP A 169 -16.60 7.33 7.70
N GLN A 170 -16.26 6.11 7.24
CA GLN A 170 -15.02 5.88 6.50
C GLN A 170 -14.98 6.63 5.16
N GLU A 171 -16.10 6.62 4.43
CA GLU A 171 -16.20 7.31 3.13
C GLU A 171 -16.07 8.83 3.29
N ASP A 172 -16.79 9.42 4.24
CA ASP A 172 -16.76 10.86 4.48
C ASP A 172 -15.36 11.35 4.87
N ASP A 173 -14.67 10.62 5.76
CA ASP A 173 -13.31 10.97 6.16
C ASP A 173 -12.32 10.90 4.99
N TYR A 174 -12.47 9.91 4.09
CA TYR A 174 -11.58 9.79 2.93
C TYR A 174 -11.92 10.81 1.83
N ILE A 175 -13.18 11.21 1.72
CA ILE A 175 -13.61 12.35 0.90
C ILE A 175 -13.01 13.64 1.44
N GLU A 176 -12.97 13.82 2.77
CA GLU A 176 -12.35 14.97 3.43
C GLU A 176 -10.84 15.01 3.18
N ILE A 177 -10.12 13.89 3.37
CA ILE A 177 -8.70 13.77 3.01
C ILE A 177 -8.50 14.15 1.54
N ALA A 178 -9.33 13.64 0.64
CA ALA A 178 -9.23 13.91 -0.79
C ALA A 178 -9.48 15.38 -1.16
N GLY A 179 -10.15 16.15 -0.31
CA GLY A 179 -10.62 17.50 -0.61
C GLY A 179 -11.88 17.52 -1.47
N GLY A 180 -12.66 16.44 -1.47
CA GLY A 180 -13.97 16.36 -2.12
C GLY A 180 -14.26 15.03 -2.85
N PRO A 181 -15.54 14.74 -3.10
CA PRO A 181 -16.00 13.44 -3.62
C PRO A 181 -15.58 13.17 -5.07
N SER A 182 -15.15 14.20 -5.81
CA SER A 182 -14.61 14.06 -7.16
C SER A 182 -13.23 13.38 -7.18
N LYS A 183 -12.48 13.46 -6.07
CA LYS A 183 -11.15 12.86 -5.90
C LYS A 183 -11.19 11.57 -5.09
N PHE A 184 -12.38 11.01 -4.83
CA PHE A 184 -12.53 9.76 -4.09
C PHE A 184 -13.09 8.64 -4.98
N VAL A 185 -12.48 7.45 -4.86
CA VAL A 185 -12.80 6.25 -5.64
C VAL A 185 -12.90 5.02 -4.75
N HIS A 186 -13.94 4.24 -5.01
CA HIS A 186 -14.07 2.87 -4.54
C HIS A 186 -13.61 1.92 -5.64
N LEU A 187 -12.83 0.91 -5.26
CA LEU A 187 -12.35 -0.11 -6.17
C LEU A 187 -12.66 -1.51 -5.61
N GLY A 188 -13.60 -2.21 -6.25
CA GLY A 188 -13.94 -3.59 -5.94
C GLY A 188 -13.58 -4.56 -7.06
N ALA A 189 -13.82 -5.86 -6.80
CA ALA A 189 -13.56 -6.94 -7.75
C ALA A 189 -14.29 -6.75 -9.09
N ALA A 190 -15.54 -6.29 -9.05
CA ALA A 190 -16.36 -6.06 -10.24
C ALA A 190 -15.82 -4.89 -11.09
N ASP A 191 -15.28 -3.84 -10.46
CA ASP A 191 -14.71 -2.69 -11.17
C ASP A 191 -13.45 -3.05 -11.97
N CYS A 192 -12.72 -4.07 -11.48
CA CYS A 192 -11.48 -4.57 -12.06
C CYS A 192 -11.66 -5.80 -12.95
N GLY A 193 -12.85 -6.40 -13.00
CA GLY A 193 -13.09 -7.64 -13.75
C GLY A 193 -12.25 -8.80 -13.23
N CYS A 194 -11.91 -8.82 -11.94
CA CYS A 194 -11.22 -9.95 -11.34
C CYS A 194 -12.21 -11.13 -11.32
N GLY A 195 -11.98 -12.17 -12.12
CA GLY A 195 -12.86 -13.35 -12.16
C GLY A 195 -13.06 -13.99 -10.78
N ASP A 196 -14.08 -14.83 -10.64
CA ASP A 196 -14.46 -15.46 -9.36
C ASP A 196 -13.53 -16.60 -8.92
N ASP A 197 -12.43 -16.82 -9.65
CA ASP A 197 -11.41 -17.76 -9.24
C ASP A 197 -10.63 -17.16 -8.06
N ASP A 198 -11.16 -17.33 -6.85
CA ASP A 198 -10.49 -17.14 -5.56
C ASP A 198 -9.38 -18.19 -5.38
N GLY A 199 -8.66 -18.48 -6.47
CA GLY A 199 -7.87 -19.67 -6.71
C GLY A 199 -7.05 -19.97 -5.48
N GLN A 200 -7.31 -21.16 -4.93
CA GLN A 200 -6.55 -21.86 -3.92
C GLN A 200 -5.10 -22.03 -4.39
N LYS A 201 -4.35 -20.95 -4.49
CA LYS A 201 -2.90 -21.02 -4.49
C LYS A 201 -2.54 -20.83 -3.04
N GLU A 202 -2.21 -21.95 -2.42
CA GLU A 202 -1.54 -22.04 -1.12
C GLU A 202 -0.63 -20.81 -0.95
N PRO A 203 -0.80 -20.01 0.12
CA PRO A 203 0.12 -18.91 0.38
C PRO A 203 1.51 -19.53 0.39
N SER A 204 2.42 -19.01 -0.44
CA SER A 204 3.81 -19.45 -0.49
C SER A 204 4.41 -19.27 0.89
N ARG A 205 4.27 -20.29 1.73
CA ARG A 205 4.96 -20.38 3.00
C ARG A 205 6.39 -20.64 2.59
N SER A 206 7.19 -19.57 2.48
CA SER A 206 8.63 -19.68 2.35
C SER A 206 9.15 -20.37 3.61
N LYS A 207 9.07 -21.70 3.64
CA LYS A 207 9.94 -22.57 4.42
C LYS A 207 11.27 -22.69 3.68
N GLN A 208 11.82 -21.59 3.21
CA GLN A 208 13.24 -21.54 2.89
C GLN A 208 13.89 -21.02 4.17
N SER A 209 14.17 -21.95 5.07
CA SER A 209 15.38 -21.81 5.86
C SER A 209 16.50 -21.70 4.83
N ALA A 210 16.93 -20.47 4.53
CA ALA A 210 18.15 -20.27 3.77
C ALA A 210 19.22 -21.09 4.48
N ARG A 211 19.70 -22.17 3.85
CA ARG A 211 20.88 -22.86 4.36
C ARG A 211 21.99 -21.85 4.24
N GLN A 212 22.67 -21.57 5.34
CA GLN A 212 23.77 -20.61 5.41
C GLN A 212 24.83 -20.80 4.29
N SER A 213 24.90 -21.99 3.69
CA SER A 213 25.78 -22.31 2.57
C SER A 213 25.51 -21.54 1.27
N GLU A 214 24.29 -21.06 0.98
CA GLU A 214 24.02 -20.33 -0.28
C GLU A 214 24.36 -18.83 -0.20
N LEU A 215 24.50 -18.28 1.01
CA LEU A 215 24.93 -16.89 1.22
C LEU A 215 26.47 -16.76 1.28
N ASP A 216 27.17 -17.83 1.66
CA ASP A 216 28.65 -17.91 1.72
C ASP A 216 29.29 -18.01 0.31
N ASP A 217 28.59 -18.60 -0.67
CA ASP A 217 29.05 -18.66 -2.08
C ASP A 217 28.85 -17.34 -2.85
N LEU A 218 27.95 -16.46 -2.39
CA LEU A 218 27.65 -15.19 -3.06
C LEU A 218 28.47 -14.01 -2.52
N PHE A 219 28.96 -14.11 -1.28
CA PHE A 219 29.85 -13.14 -0.65
C PHE A 219 31.04 -13.90 -0.06
N GLY A 220 32.03 -14.19 -0.91
CA GLY A 220 33.24 -14.92 -0.54
C GLY A 220 33.75 -14.53 0.85
N GLY A 221 33.57 -15.45 1.79
CA GLY A 221 33.86 -15.22 3.20
C GLY A 221 35.33 -14.95 3.43
N ASN A 222 35.65 -13.90 4.21
CA ASN A 222 36.52 -14.08 5.37
C ASN A 222 36.47 -12.85 6.29
N SER A 223 35.83 -12.97 7.45
CA SER A 223 36.11 -12.11 8.61
C SER A 223 35.71 -12.84 9.88
N SER A 224 36.62 -13.66 10.39
CA SER A 224 36.64 -14.00 11.82
C SER A 224 37.89 -13.38 12.43
N ALA A 225 37.64 -12.46 13.37
CA ALA A 225 38.15 -12.38 14.74
C ALA A 225 39.54 -12.97 15.10
N PRO A 226 40.23 -12.39 16.09
CA PRO A 226 41.69 -12.44 16.24
C PRO A 226 42.22 -13.78 16.76
N GLY A 227 43.29 -14.26 16.12
CA GLY A 227 44.05 -15.45 16.50
C GLY A 227 44.82 -16.05 15.32
N GLY A 228 45.63 -15.25 14.63
CA GLY A 228 46.31 -15.66 13.39
C GLY A 228 47.78 -16.10 13.59
N PRO A 229 48.23 -17.22 12.97
CA PRO A 229 49.65 -17.51 12.72
C PRO A 229 50.17 -16.67 11.53
N PRO A 230 51.50 -16.56 11.30
CA PRO A 230 52.08 -15.46 10.54
C PRO A 230 51.82 -15.56 9.03
N LEU A 231 51.65 -14.40 8.40
CA LEU A 231 51.45 -14.21 6.96
C LEU A 231 52.73 -14.52 6.15
N PRO A 232 52.61 -15.10 4.94
CA PRO A 232 53.68 -15.10 3.96
C PRO A 232 53.83 -13.73 3.27
N THR A 233 55.07 -13.35 2.99
CA THR A 233 55.50 -12.11 2.35
C THR A 233 55.02 -12.01 0.89
N ALA A 234 54.39 -10.90 0.52
CA ALA A 234 54.06 -10.58 -0.87
C ALA A 234 55.27 -9.99 -1.64
N PRO A 235 55.43 -10.24 -2.95
CA PRO A 235 56.45 -9.60 -3.76
C PRO A 235 56.09 -8.13 -4.08
N SER A 236 57.10 -7.27 -4.07
CA SER A 236 57.01 -5.83 -4.34
C SER A 236 56.72 -5.51 -5.80
N LEU A 237 55.69 -4.70 -6.07
CA LEU A 237 55.47 -4.05 -7.37
C LEU A 237 56.33 -2.77 -7.49
N PRO A 238 56.87 -2.46 -8.69
CA PRO A 238 57.71 -1.28 -8.90
C PRO A 238 56.91 0.03 -8.91
N PRO A 239 57.54 1.17 -8.54
CA PRO A 239 56.86 2.46 -8.46
C PRO A 239 56.58 3.09 -9.85
N PRO A 240 55.57 3.96 -9.97
CA PRO A 240 55.21 4.63 -11.22
C PRO A 240 56.23 5.72 -11.59
N ALA A 241 56.55 5.81 -12.88
CA ALA A 241 57.40 6.85 -13.45
C ALA A 241 56.62 8.18 -13.62
N PHE A 242 57.15 9.27 -13.07
CA PHE A 242 56.67 10.63 -13.29
C PHE A 242 57.30 11.23 -14.56
N PRO A 243 56.56 12.02 -15.37
CA PRO A 243 57.16 12.78 -16.47
C PRO A 243 57.80 14.08 -15.96
N LEU A 244 58.99 14.40 -16.46
CA LEU A 244 59.70 15.67 -16.26
C LEU A 244 59.25 16.72 -17.31
N PRO A 245 59.29 18.03 -16.96
CA PRO A 245 58.81 19.11 -17.83
C PRO A 245 59.88 19.55 -18.84
N LEU A 246 59.42 20.17 -19.93
CA LEU A 246 60.22 20.98 -20.86
C LEU A 246 59.86 22.45 -20.70
#